data_AF-A0A7R9PLX6-F1
#
_entry.id   AF-A0A7R9PLX6-F1
#
_cell.length_a   1.000
_cell.length_b   1.000
_cell.length_c   1.000
_cell.angle_alpha   90.00
_cell.angle_beta   90.00
_cell.angle_gamma   90.00
#
_symmetry.space_group_name_H-M   'P 1'
#
loop_
_entity.id
_entity.type
_entity.pdbx_description
1 polymer ?
#
loop_
_entity_poly.entity_id
_entity_poly.type
_entity_poly.pdbx_seq_one_letter_code
_entity_poly.pdbx_strand_id
1 'polypeptide(L)'
;MKRYQIAKHDCLLIKYANDDRYDKTDVVTHDRQSLPAVMAMELTEMKEKALKVEVIGIDEGQFFPDVSDFCEDMANKGKVVIVAALDGTFQRVGFGRILELVPLAESVVKLQAVCVICYCNASYTKRIGNEKEVRGLPLADIS
;
A
#
# COMPACT_ATOMS: atom_id res chain seq x y z
N MET A 1 11.86 1.89 2.43
CA MET A 1 12.35 2.94 1.51
C MET A 1 13.57 3.71 2.02
N LYS A 2 13.53 4.37 3.19
CA LYS A 2 14.60 5.27 3.69
C LYS A 2 16.04 4.72 3.61
N ARG A 3 16.27 3.44 3.96
CA ARG A 3 17.61 2.83 3.87
C ARG A 3 18.19 2.80 2.45
N TYR A 4 17.36 2.57 1.43
CA TYR A 4 17.79 2.50 0.03
C TYR A 4 18.14 3.88 -0.51
N GLN A 5 17.43 4.92 -0.05
CA GLN A 5 17.74 6.30 -0.38
C GLN A 5 19.10 6.74 0.18
N ILE A 6 19.37 6.40 1.45
CA ILE A 6 20.67 6.68 2.08
C ILE A 6 21.79 5.97 1.33
N ALA A 7 21.52 4.77 0.82
CA ALA A 7 22.44 4.00 -0.03
C ALA A 7 22.49 4.48 -1.51
N LYS A 8 21.80 5.57 -1.86
CA LYS A 8 21.75 6.18 -3.20
C LYS A 8 21.20 5.29 -4.33
N HIS A 9 20.31 4.36 -4.00
CA HIS A 9 19.56 3.62 -5.02
C HIS A 9 18.50 4.50 -5.69
N ASP A 10 18.27 4.27 -6.97
CA ASP A 10 17.17 4.91 -7.69
C ASP A 10 15.83 4.33 -7.19
N CYS A 11 14.98 5.20 -6.66
CA CYS A 11 13.74 4.83 -5.98
C CYS A 11 12.52 5.48 -6.64
N LEU A 12 11.45 4.70 -6.81
CA LEU A 12 10.11 5.19 -7.16
C LEU A 12 9.16 4.93 -5.99
N LEU A 13 8.43 5.96 -5.54
CA LEU A 13 7.34 5.79 -4.56
C LEU A 13 6.01 6.08 -5.25
N ILE A 14 5.10 5.11 -5.22
CA ILE A 14 3.77 5.18 -5.83
C ILE A 14 2.73 5.24 -4.71
N LYS A 15 1.79 6.19 -4.80
CA LYS A 15 0.63 6.30 -3.89
C LYS A 15 -0.67 6.23 -4.69
N TYR A 16 -1.72 5.75 -4.04
CA TYR A 16 -3.03 5.64 -4.67
C TYR A 16 -3.67 7.02 -4.87
N ALA A 17 -4.10 7.34 -6.09
CA ALA A 17 -4.56 8.67 -6.47
C ALA A 17 -5.89 9.10 -5.80
N ASN A 18 -6.76 8.14 -5.49
CA ASN A 18 -8.11 8.39 -4.97
C ASN A 18 -8.23 8.12 -3.46
N ASP A 19 -7.14 8.16 -2.70
CA ASP A 19 -7.26 8.16 -1.23
C ASP A 19 -7.63 9.57 -0.73
N ASP A 20 -8.94 9.83 -0.72
CA ASP A 20 -9.56 11.08 -0.29
C ASP A 20 -9.70 11.21 1.24
N ARG A 21 -9.12 10.28 2.02
CA ARG A 21 -9.10 10.34 3.49
C ARG A 21 -8.10 11.38 4.01
N TYR A 22 -7.21 11.86 3.16
CA TYR A 22 -6.38 13.02 3.43
C TYR A 22 -7.16 14.27 3.04
N ASP A 23 -7.66 14.98 4.04
CA ASP A 23 -8.14 16.34 3.85
C ASP A 23 -7.09 17.14 3.04
N LYS A 24 -7.56 17.93 2.06
CA LYS A 24 -6.73 18.75 1.15
C LYS A 24 -5.77 19.72 1.87
N THR A 25 -5.82 19.78 3.19
CA THR A 25 -5.02 20.63 4.08
C THR A 25 -3.94 19.90 4.87
N ASP A 26 -3.93 18.56 4.93
CA ASP A 26 -3.06 17.79 5.84
C ASP A 26 -1.96 16.97 5.13
N VAL A 27 -1.69 17.25 3.85
CA VAL A 27 -0.45 16.82 3.18
C VAL A 27 0.75 17.63 3.69
N VAL A 28 0.79 17.95 4.98
CA VAL A 28 2.04 18.20 5.69
C VAL A 28 2.57 16.83 6.07
N THR A 29 3.34 16.28 5.16
CA THR A 29 4.31 15.22 5.40
C THR A 29 4.88 15.32 6.83
N HIS A 30 4.45 14.43 7.72
CA HIS A 30 5.05 14.27 9.06
C HIS A 30 6.52 13.81 8.98
N ASP A 31 7.07 13.66 7.78
CA ASP A 31 8.50 13.44 7.56
C ASP A 31 8.99 14.45 6.51
N ARG A 32 9.66 15.52 6.97
CA ARG A 32 10.27 16.60 6.15
C ARG A 32 11.44 16.10 5.27
N GLN A 33 11.46 14.82 4.91
CA GLN A 33 12.46 14.10 4.12
C GLN A 33 11.81 13.28 2.99
N SER A 34 10.60 13.63 2.56
CA SER A 34 9.79 12.80 1.65
C SER A 34 10.37 12.75 0.24
N LEU A 35 10.60 11.52 -0.27
CA LEU A 35 10.77 11.25 -1.70
C LEU A 35 9.57 11.82 -2.46
N PRO A 36 9.76 12.48 -3.62
CA PRO A 36 8.63 12.83 -4.47
C PRO A 36 7.89 11.54 -4.86
N ALA A 37 6.63 11.45 -4.46
CA ALA A 37 5.75 10.34 -4.80
C ALA A 37 4.99 10.63 -6.09
N VAL A 38 4.74 9.59 -6.88
CA VAL A 38 3.83 9.65 -8.03
C VAL A 38 2.48 9.06 -7.63
N MET A 39 1.40 9.68 -8.10
CA MET A 39 0.05 9.20 -7.87
C MET A 39 -0.38 8.33 -9.07
N ALA A 40 -1.06 7.22 -8.82
CA ALA A 40 -1.63 6.34 -9.85
C ALA A 40 -2.94 5.69 -9.37
N MET A 41 -3.80 5.27 -10.29
CA MET A 41 -4.96 4.43 -9.95
C MET A 41 -4.65 2.95 -10.19
N GLU A 42 -3.89 2.65 -11.23
CA GLU A 42 -3.33 1.33 -11.52
C GLU A 42 -1.80 1.37 -11.56
N LEU A 43 -1.13 0.32 -11.08
CA LEU A 43 0.34 0.27 -11.06
C LEU A 43 0.93 0.08 -12.45
N THR A 44 0.19 -0.57 -13.36
CA THR A 44 0.57 -0.72 -14.76
C THR A 44 0.85 0.62 -15.46
N GLU A 45 0.17 1.71 -15.08
CA GLU A 45 0.46 3.07 -15.56
C GLU A 45 1.91 3.49 -15.27
N MET A 46 2.49 2.98 -14.17
CA MET A 46 3.82 3.34 -13.71
C MET A 46 4.92 2.39 -14.24
N LYS A 47 4.57 1.39 -15.06
CA LYS A 47 5.49 0.34 -15.53
C LYS A 47 6.75 0.90 -16.18
N GLU A 48 6.62 1.88 -17.07
CA GLU A 48 7.80 2.47 -17.74
C GLU A 48 8.74 3.20 -16.78
N LYS A 49 8.19 3.84 -15.73
CA LYS A 49 9.00 4.50 -14.69
C LYS A 49 9.63 3.46 -13.76
N ALA A 50 8.86 2.45 -13.38
CA ALA A 50 9.30 1.35 -12.52
C ALA A 50 10.49 0.57 -13.12
N LEU A 51 10.51 0.38 -14.45
CA LEU A 51 11.63 -0.26 -15.14
C LEU A 51 12.95 0.52 -15.04
N LYS A 52 12.90 1.83 -14.79
CA LYS A 52 14.08 2.71 -14.75
C LYS A 52 14.69 2.87 -13.36
N VAL A 53 14.06 2.33 -12.32
CA VAL A 53 14.54 2.42 -10.93
C VAL A 53 14.96 1.06 -10.41
N GLU A 54 15.67 1.01 -9.28
CA GLU A 54 16.08 -0.24 -8.63
C GLU A 54 15.05 -0.67 -7.57
N VAL A 55 14.44 0.30 -6.89
CA VAL A 55 13.54 0.08 -5.76
C VAL A 55 12.19 0.74 -6.00
N ILE A 56 11.11 -0.01 -5.82
CA ILE A 56 9.74 0.44 -5.99
C ILE A 56 9.01 0.33 -4.65
N GLY A 57 8.56 1.45 -4.11
CA GLY A 57 7.69 1.52 -2.96
C GLY A 57 6.25 1.74 -3.39
N ILE A 58 5.33 0.91 -2.91
CA ILE A 58 3.89 1.04 -3.12
C ILE A 58 3.25 1.31 -1.76
N ASP A 59 2.65 2.49 -1.61
CA ASP A 59 1.87 2.84 -0.43
C ASP A 59 0.39 2.54 -0.68
N GLU A 60 -0.32 2.13 0.37
CA GLU A 60 -1.74 1.76 0.31
C GLU A 60 -2.05 0.69 -0.75
N GLY A 61 -1.19 -0.32 -0.84
CA GLY A 61 -1.23 -1.39 -1.83
C GLY A 61 -2.59 -2.09 -1.98
N GLN A 62 -3.42 -2.09 -0.92
CA GLN A 62 -4.75 -2.71 -0.94
C GLN A 62 -5.74 -2.08 -1.93
N PHE A 63 -5.48 -0.85 -2.41
CA PHE A 63 -6.35 -0.16 -3.38
C PHE A 63 -5.98 -0.43 -4.84
N PHE A 64 -4.81 -1.00 -5.10
CA PHE A 64 -4.38 -1.28 -6.47
C PHE A 64 -4.88 -2.67 -6.91
N PRO A 65 -5.78 -2.74 -7.91
CA PRO A 65 -6.35 -4.02 -8.36
C PRO A 65 -5.33 -4.92 -9.06
N ASP A 66 -4.21 -4.34 -9.51
CA ASP A 66 -3.11 -4.99 -10.22
C ASP A 66 -1.86 -5.18 -9.33
N VAL A 67 -1.99 -5.01 -8.00
CA VAL A 67 -0.86 -5.09 -7.05
C VAL A 67 -0.09 -6.41 -7.14
N SER A 68 -0.81 -7.53 -7.18
CA SER A 68 -0.20 -8.87 -7.22
C SER A 68 0.62 -9.06 -8.50
N ASP A 69 -0.02 -8.85 -9.65
CA ASP A 69 0.58 -9.08 -10.97
C ASP A 69 1.75 -8.11 -11.25
N PHE A 70 1.63 -6.85 -10.81
CA PHE A 70 2.69 -5.87 -10.95
C PHE A 70 3.91 -6.20 -10.09
N CYS A 71 3.70 -6.60 -8.82
CA CYS A 71 4.81 -6.93 -7.93
C CYS A 71 5.60 -8.13 -8.44
N GLU A 72 4.91 -9.19 -8.89
CA GLU A 72 5.53 -10.38 -9.45
C GLU A 72 6.32 -10.07 -10.73
N ASP A 73 5.76 -9.28 -11.66
CA ASP A 73 6.45 -8.87 -12.89
C ASP A 73 7.72 -8.05 -12.59
N MET A 74 7.65 -7.11 -11.63
CA MET A 74 8.79 -6.26 -11.28
C MET A 74 9.87 -7.04 -10.49
N ALA A 75 9.48 -7.90 -9.56
CA ALA A 75 10.40 -8.74 -8.80
C ALA A 75 11.19 -9.68 -9.72
N ASN A 76 10.50 -10.35 -10.67
CA ASN A 76 11.13 -11.20 -11.67
C ASN A 76 12.08 -10.45 -12.61
N LYS A 77 11.97 -9.12 -12.71
CA LYS A 77 12.90 -8.24 -13.44
C LYS A 77 14.05 -7.71 -12.57
N GLY A 78 14.23 -8.27 -11.38
CA GLY A 78 15.31 -7.93 -10.45
C GLY A 78 15.08 -6.62 -9.70
N LYS A 79 13.84 -6.13 -9.62
CA LYS A 79 13.50 -4.93 -8.84
C LYS A 79 13.24 -5.31 -7.39
N VAL A 80 13.60 -4.44 -6.46
CA VAL A 80 13.17 -4.55 -5.06
C VAL A 80 11.81 -3.88 -4.92
N VAL A 81 10.76 -4.66 -4.67
CA VAL A 81 9.39 -4.15 -4.50
C VAL A 81 9.03 -4.17 -3.02
N ILE A 82 8.56 -3.04 -2.48
CA ILE A 82 8.17 -2.88 -1.08
C ILE A 82 6.74 -2.37 -1.05
N VAL A 83 5.83 -3.19 -0.52
CA VAL A 83 4.40 -2.85 -0.43
C VAL A 83 4.03 -2.57 1.02
N ALA A 84 3.46 -1.40 1.27
CA ALA A 84 2.78 -1.07 2.52
C ALA A 84 1.27 -1.11 2.27
N ALA A 85 0.54 -1.89 3.07
CA ALA A 85 -0.89 -2.08 2.87
C ALA A 85 -1.60 -2.58 4.14
N LEU A 86 -2.92 -2.43 4.15
CA LEU A 86 -3.80 -3.11 5.11
C LEU A 86 -4.06 -4.54 4.65
N ASP A 87 -3.83 -5.52 5.51
CA ASP A 87 -4.08 -6.94 5.21
C ASP A 87 -5.57 -7.30 5.26
N GLY A 88 -6.35 -6.54 6.04
CA GLY A 88 -7.80 -6.74 6.16
C GLY A 88 -8.61 -5.46 6.25
N THR A 89 -9.87 -5.56 5.85
CA THR A 89 -10.87 -4.49 5.96
C THR A 89 -11.35 -4.35 7.42
N PHE A 90 -12.20 -3.35 7.70
CA PHE A 90 -12.82 -3.18 9.01
C PHE A 90 -13.73 -4.36 9.42
N GLN A 91 -14.18 -5.17 8.45
CA GLN A 91 -14.95 -6.40 8.67
C GLN A 91 -14.05 -7.62 8.90
N ARG A 92 -12.72 -7.45 8.89
CA ARG A 92 -11.71 -8.51 9.05
C ARG A 92 -11.71 -9.55 7.94
N VAL A 93 -12.10 -9.14 6.73
CA VAL A 93 -11.90 -9.91 5.50
C VAL A 93 -10.68 -9.37 4.76
N GLY A 94 -10.05 -10.17 3.89
CA GLY A 94 -8.91 -9.73 3.09
C GLY A 94 -9.21 -8.44 2.32
N PHE A 95 -8.25 -7.50 2.29
CA PHE A 95 -8.43 -6.23 1.59
C PHE A 95 -7.84 -6.30 0.18
N GLY A 96 -8.73 -6.26 -0.82
CA GLY A 96 -8.33 -6.30 -2.22
C GLY A 96 -7.53 -7.57 -2.52
N ARG A 97 -6.50 -7.44 -3.36
CA ARG A 97 -5.63 -8.57 -3.75
C ARG A 97 -4.34 -8.64 -2.92
N ILE A 98 -4.27 -7.96 -1.78
CA ILE A 98 -3.01 -7.86 -1.04
C ILE A 98 -2.53 -9.19 -0.46
N LEU A 99 -3.47 -10.06 -0.07
CA LEU A 99 -3.14 -11.37 0.51
C LEU A 99 -2.58 -12.34 -0.54
N GLU A 100 -2.78 -12.07 -1.83
CA GLU A 100 -2.16 -12.84 -2.91
C GLU A 100 -0.64 -12.66 -2.96
N LEU A 101 -0.11 -11.57 -2.41
CA LEU A 101 1.34 -11.35 -2.31
C LEU A 101 2.01 -12.25 -1.26
N VAL A 102 1.27 -12.78 -0.27
CA VAL A 102 1.85 -13.56 0.82
C VAL A 102 2.65 -14.78 0.34
N PRO A 103 2.16 -15.62 -0.59
CA PRO A 103 2.95 -16.73 -1.14
C PRO A 103 4.08 -16.29 -2.08
N LEU A 104 4.04 -15.07 -2.62
CA LEU A 104 5.03 -14.55 -3.56
C LEU A 104 6.17 -13.80 -2.86
N ALA A 105 5.89 -13.20 -1.71
CA ALA A 105 6.82 -12.31 -1.01
C ALA A 105 7.93 -13.06 -0.28
N GLU A 106 9.17 -12.60 -0.44
CA GLU A 106 10.32 -13.11 0.33
C GLU A 106 10.25 -12.73 1.81
N SER A 107 9.52 -11.66 2.16
CA SER A 107 9.37 -11.18 3.52
C SER A 107 8.01 -10.54 3.75
N VAL A 108 7.28 -11.03 4.75
CA VAL A 108 6.00 -10.46 5.20
C VAL A 108 6.12 -10.06 6.67
N VAL A 109 5.82 -8.79 6.97
CA VAL A 109 5.81 -8.28 8.34
C VAL A 109 4.45 -7.68 8.64
N LYS A 110 3.72 -8.27 9.60
CA LYS A 110 2.47 -7.71 10.10
C LYS A 110 2.75 -6.82 11.30
N LEU A 111 2.63 -5.52 11.11
CA LEU A 111 2.79 -4.53 12.18
C LEU A 111 1.56 -4.52 13.08
N GLN A 112 1.78 -4.27 14.37
CA GLN A 112 0.71 -4.09 15.35
C GLN A 112 0.62 -2.61 15.73
N ALA A 113 -0.59 -2.09 15.82
CA ALA A 113 -0.86 -0.76 16.38
C ALA A 113 -1.03 -0.84 17.90
N VAL A 114 -1.24 0.31 18.55
CA VAL A 114 -1.67 0.38 19.95
C VAL A 114 -3.18 0.56 20.00
N CYS A 115 -3.87 -0.24 20.79
CA CYS A 115 -5.31 -0.16 20.97
C CYS A 115 -5.69 1.11 21.72
N VAL A 116 -6.54 1.95 21.14
CA VAL A 116 -7.01 3.19 21.78
C VAL A 116 -8.00 2.97 22.93
N ILE A 117 -8.46 1.73 23.15
CA ILE A 117 -9.40 1.37 24.23
C ILE A 117 -8.66 0.78 25.43
N CYS A 118 -7.81 -0.23 25.19
CA CYS A 118 -7.14 -0.97 26.26
C CYS A 118 -5.62 -0.74 26.34
N TYR A 119 -5.05 0.04 25.43
CA TYR A 119 -3.61 0.35 25.35
C TYR A 119 -2.67 -0.85 25.13
N CYS A 120 -3.22 -2.04 24.84
CA CYS A 120 -2.47 -3.23 24.41
C CYS A 120 -2.26 -3.26 22.89
N ASN A 121 -1.55 -4.28 22.38
CA ASN A 121 -1.36 -4.48 20.94
C ASN A 121 -2.71 -4.64 20.19
N ALA A 122 -2.85 -3.93 19.08
CA ALA A 122 -4.00 -3.97 18.19
C ALA A 122 -3.59 -4.52 16.81
N SER A 123 -4.29 -5.58 16.38
CA SER A 123 -4.03 -6.25 15.09
C SER A 123 -5.14 -6.01 14.06
N TYR A 124 -6.11 -5.13 14.34
CA TYR A 124 -7.27 -4.88 13.49
C TYR A 124 -7.76 -3.44 13.61
N THR A 125 -8.32 -2.93 12.52
CA THR A 125 -8.93 -1.60 12.46
C THR A 125 -10.42 -1.69 12.81
N LYS A 126 -10.86 -0.92 13.81
CA LYS A 126 -12.28 -0.75 14.11
C LYS A 126 -12.77 0.55 13.48
N ARG A 127 -13.81 0.47 12.64
CA ARG A 127 -14.50 1.67 12.13
C ARG A 127 -15.43 2.23 13.22
N ILE A 128 -15.40 3.55 13.42
CA ILE A 128 -16.28 4.28 14.35
C ILE A 128 -17.35 4.97 13.49
N GLY A 129 -18.45 4.27 13.19
CA GLY A 129 -19.54 4.78 12.34
C GLY A 129 -20.48 3.68 11.85
N ASN A 130 -21.63 4.04 11.27
CA ASN A 130 -22.67 3.10 10.80
C ASN A 130 -22.51 2.66 9.32
N GLU A 131 -21.51 3.18 8.60
CA GLU A 131 -21.28 2.86 7.20
C GLU A 131 -20.79 1.42 7.00
N LYS A 132 -21.50 0.66 6.17
CA LYS A 132 -21.22 -0.77 5.91
C LYS A 132 -20.33 -1.04 4.70
N GLU A 133 -20.08 -0.04 3.85
CA GLU A 133 -19.32 -0.23 2.61
C GLU A 133 -17.80 -0.16 2.82
N VAL A 134 -17.07 -1.07 2.19
CA VAL A 134 -15.60 -1.00 2.07
C VAL A 134 -15.31 -0.14 0.83
N ARG A 135 -14.68 1.02 1.03
CA ARG A 135 -14.30 1.91 -0.08
C ARG A 135 -13.13 1.28 -0.87
N GLY A 136 -13.19 1.37 -2.19
CA GLY A 136 -12.11 0.90 -3.08
C GLY A 136 -12.18 -0.56 -3.52
N LEU A 137 -13.26 -1.29 -3.22
CA LEU A 137 -13.56 -2.56 -3.90
C LEU A 137 -14.37 -2.28 -5.17
N PRO A 138 -14.09 -2.94 -6.31
CA PRO A 138 -15.05 -3.00 -7.41
C PRO A 138 -16.35 -3.60 -6.88
N LEU A 139 -17.50 -3.04 -7.27
CA LEU A 139 -18.85 -3.47 -6.85
C LEU A 139 -19.24 -4.91 -7.30
N ALA A 140 -18.29 -5.73 -7.71
CA ALA A 140 -18.52 -7.12 -8.09
C ALA A 140 -18.19 -8.02 -6.90
N ASP A 141 -19.16 -8.20 -5.99
CA ASP A 141 -19.36 -9.43 -5.18
C ASP A 141 -20.51 -9.21 -4.16
N ILE A 142 -21.66 -8.76 -4.67
CA ILE A 142 -22.94 -8.90 -3.97
C ILE A 142 -23.91 -9.57 -4.95
N SER A 143 -23.80 -10.89 -5.10
CA SER A 143 -24.86 -11.75 -5.64
C SER A 143 -24.79 -13.13 -5.01
#